data_AF-A0A6P0V3V5-F1
#
_entry.id   AF-A0A6P0V3V5-F1
#
_cell.length_a   1.000
_cell.length_b   1.000
_cell.length_c   1.000
_cell.angle_alpha   90.00
_cell.angle_beta   90.00
_cell.angle_gamma   90.00
#
_symmetry.space_group_name_H-M   'P 1'
#
loop_
_entity.id
_entity.type
_entity.pdbx_description
1 polymer ?
#
loop_
_entity_poly.entity_id
_entity_poly.type
_entity_poly.pdbx_seq_one_letter_code
_entity_poly.pdbx_strand_id
1 'polypeptide(L)'
;MVTITLKNNPIWYNLSQTLEQIDANQIAEQHLQACNAQINGYWDEDEFYEVISFSQLPHAELTSGSWVISPNNTKNQYWLQLKFALTINLPVDSDSLYGHSPAKIGDLILILDENIEVIDENWFINVNSPYIIATPG
;
A
#
# COMPACT_ATOMS: atom_id res chain seq x y z
N MET A 1 -5.99 -3.24 41.60
CA MET A 1 -6.00 -3.06 40.13
C MET A 1 -4.58 -3.22 39.63
N VAL A 2 -4.36 -4.05 38.62
CA VAL A 2 -3.05 -4.20 37.98
C VAL A 2 -3.07 -3.36 36.72
N THR A 3 -2.28 -2.29 36.69
CA THR A 3 -2.09 -1.46 35.50
C THR A 3 -1.03 -2.13 34.65
N ILE A 4 -1.41 -2.68 33.50
CA ILE A 4 -0.46 -3.27 32.56
C ILE A 4 0.12 -2.13 31.71
N THR A 5 1.38 -1.78 31.96
CA THR A 5 2.10 -0.81 31.14
C THR A 5 2.59 -1.50 29.87
N LEU A 6 1.79 -1.44 28.81
CA LEU A 6 2.10 -2.11 27.54
C LEU A 6 3.35 -1.56 26.85
N LYS A 7 3.72 -0.29 27.07
CA LYS A 7 4.82 0.38 26.35
C LYS A 7 6.19 -0.33 26.47
N ASN A 8 6.42 -1.06 27.56
CA ASN A 8 7.67 -1.79 27.80
C ASN A 8 7.54 -3.30 27.59
N ASN A 9 6.45 -3.74 26.95
CA ASN A 9 6.22 -5.16 26.71
C ASN A 9 7.14 -5.65 25.57
N PRO A 10 7.87 -6.78 25.74
CA PRO A 10 8.77 -7.32 24.72
C PRO A 10 8.07 -7.66 23.39
N ILE A 11 6.75 -7.85 23.40
CA ILE A 11 5.96 -8.04 22.18
C ILE A 11 6.16 -6.89 21.20
N TRP A 12 6.21 -5.64 21.65
CA TRP A 12 6.40 -4.50 20.75
C TRP A 12 7.77 -4.50 20.08
N TYR A 13 8.82 -4.87 20.83
CA TYR A 13 10.17 -4.99 20.29
C TYR A 13 10.26 -6.10 19.25
N ASN A 14 9.66 -7.26 19.54
CA ASN A 14 9.65 -8.37 18.60
C ASN A 14 8.89 -8.01 17.31
N LEU A 15 7.72 -7.36 17.43
CA LEU A 15 6.95 -6.90 16.28
C LEU A 15 7.70 -5.87 15.44
N SER A 16 8.38 -4.90 16.05
CA SER A 16 9.16 -3.91 15.31
C SER A 16 10.32 -4.56 14.56
N GLN A 17 11.03 -5.51 15.21
CA GLN A 17 12.12 -6.25 14.57
C GLN A 17 11.62 -7.14 13.41
N THR A 18 10.46 -7.78 13.55
CA THR A 18 9.86 -8.56 12.46
C THR A 18 9.49 -7.67 11.28
N LEU A 19 8.91 -6.48 11.53
CA LEU A 19 8.59 -5.53 10.46
C LEU A 19 9.84 -4.96 9.78
N GLU A 20 10.93 -4.73 10.53
CA GLU A 20 12.22 -4.29 9.97
C GLU A 20 12.86 -5.35 9.06
N GLN A 21 12.56 -6.63 9.28
CA GLN A 21 13.05 -7.73 8.44
C GLN A 21 12.23 -7.94 7.16
N ILE A 22 11.03 -7.37 7.10
CA ILE A 22 10.16 -7.43 5.93
C ILE A 22 10.46 -6.21 5.06
N ASP A 23 10.94 -6.43 3.84
CA ASP A 23 11.00 -5.37 2.84
C ASP A 23 9.58 -5.09 2.31
N ALA A 24 8.83 -4.30 3.07
CA ALA A 24 7.44 -3.96 2.76
C ALA A 24 7.31 -3.28 1.39
N ASN A 25 8.28 -2.44 1.02
CA ASN A 25 8.26 -1.75 -0.27
C ASN A 25 8.42 -2.76 -1.40
N GLN A 26 9.32 -3.74 -1.26
CA GLN A 26 9.47 -4.84 -2.22
C GLN A 26 8.18 -5.64 -2.40
N ILE A 27 7.42 -5.90 -1.33
CA ILE A 27 6.11 -6.57 -1.42
C ILE A 27 5.15 -5.77 -2.32
N ALA A 28 5.03 -4.46 -2.08
CA ALA A 28 4.17 -3.61 -2.88
C ALA A 28 4.62 -3.51 -4.34
N GLU A 29 5.93 -3.42 -4.59
CA GLU A 29 6.49 -3.40 -5.95
C GLU A 29 6.24 -4.71 -6.71
N GLN A 30 6.43 -5.86 -6.06
CA GLN A 30 6.13 -7.17 -6.66
C GLN A 30 4.64 -7.31 -6.95
N HIS A 31 3.78 -6.86 -6.05
CA HIS A 31 2.34 -6.85 -6.25
C HIS A 31 1.93 -5.99 -7.45
N LEU A 32 2.45 -4.74 -7.53
CA LEU A 32 2.22 -3.83 -8.65
C LEU A 32 2.68 -4.43 -9.99
N GLN A 33 3.80 -5.16 -10.01
CA GLN A 33 4.27 -5.85 -11.21
C GLN A 33 3.34 -7.02 -11.59
N ALA A 34 2.90 -7.81 -10.61
CA ALA A 34 2.03 -8.96 -10.85
C ALA A 34 0.65 -8.57 -11.41
N CYS A 35 0.11 -7.41 -11.02
CA CYS A 35 -1.13 -6.87 -11.56
C CYS A 35 -0.94 -6.02 -12.83
N ASN A 36 0.27 -6.02 -13.43
CA ASN A 36 0.63 -5.17 -14.58
C ASN A 36 0.37 -3.67 -14.37
N ALA A 37 0.44 -3.19 -13.12
CA ALA A 37 0.10 -1.82 -12.76
C ALA A 37 -1.31 -1.43 -13.27
N GLN A 38 -2.28 -2.32 -13.08
CA GLN A 38 -3.67 -2.10 -13.42
C GLN A 38 -4.59 -2.47 -12.25
N ILE A 39 -5.68 -1.72 -12.12
CA ILE A 39 -6.75 -1.99 -11.16
C ILE A 39 -8.01 -2.22 -11.96
N ASN A 40 -8.66 -3.36 -11.75
CA ASN A 40 -9.88 -3.73 -12.46
C ASN A 40 -11.10 -3.50 -11.55
N GLY A 41 -12.16 -2.91 -12.10
CA GLY A 41 -13.41 -2.67 -11.39
C GLY A 41 -13.26 -1.67 -10.23
N TYR A 42 -12.80 -0.46 -10.55
CA TYR A 42 -12.55 0.58 -9.57
C TYR A 42 -13.74 1.53 -9.43
N TRP A 43 -14.07 1.89 -8.19
CA TRP A 43 -15.07 2.91 -7.88
C TRP A 43 -14.38 4.14 -7.32
N ASP A 44 -14.59 5.29 -7.96
CA ASP A 44 -14.23 6.61 -7.41
C ASP A 44 -15.51 7.35 -7.07
N GLU A 45 -15.82 7.44 -5.79
CA GLU A 45 -17.11 7.99 -5.32
C GLU A 45 -18.31 7.28 -5.99
N ASP A 46 -18.99 7.96 -6.92
CA ASP A 46 -20.14 7.44 -7.67
C ASP A 46 -19.79 6.99 -9.10
N GLU A 47 -18.53 7.13 -9.52
CA GLU A 47 -18.06 6.80 -10.86
C GLU A 47 -17.38 5.42 -10.90
N PHE A 48 -17.80 4.60 -11.85
CA PHE A 48 -17.23 3.27 -12.09
C PHE A 48 -16.27 3.28 -13.27
N TYR A 49 -15.10 2.69 -13.06
CA TYR A 49 -14.07 2.49 -14.05
C TYR A 49 -13.79 1.00 -14.21
N GLU A 50 -13.93 0.48 -15.44
CA GLU A 50 -13.59 -0.91 -15.75
C GLU A 50 -12.12 -1.19 -15.44
N VAL A 51 -11.25 -0.25 -15.84
CA VAL A 51 -9.79 -0.38 -15.68
C VAL A 51 -9.18 0.98 -15.37
N ILE A 52 -8.38 1.03 -14.30
CA ILE A 52 -7.40 2.09 -14.04
C ILE A 52 -6.03 1.56 -14.44
N SER A 53 -5.34 2.27 -15.32
CA SER A 53 -3.95 1.96 -15.71
C SER A 53 -3.02 3.10 -15.29
N PHE A 54 -1.87 2.77 -14.73
CA PHE A 54 -0.80 3.73 -14.49
C PHE A 54 0.00 3.96 -15.77
N SER A 55 0.30 5.22 -16.12
CA SER A 55 1.07 5.55 -17.34
C SER A 55 2.52 5.05 -17.29
N GLN A 56 3.02 4.81 -16.07
CA GLN A 56 4.27 4.15 -15.76
C GLN A 56 4.15 3.45 -14.40
N LEU A 57 5.00 2.45 -14.14
CA LEU A 57 4.99 1.71 -12.88
C LEU A 57 5.24 2.68 -11.71
N PRO A 58 4.29 2.83 -10.76
CA PRO A 58 4.50 3.70 -9.62
C PRO A 58 5.49 3.07 -8.63
N HIS A 59 6.20 3.92 -7.90
CA HIS A 59 6.99 3.51 -6.76
C HIS A 59 6.13 3.53 -5.50
N ALA A 60 6.25 2.48 -4.69
CA ALA A 60 5.51 2.31 -3.46
C ALA A 60 6.42 2.55 -2.24
N GLU A 61 6.03 3.49 -1.38
CA GLU A 61 6.75 3.77 -0.14
C GLU A 61 5.84 3.50 1.06
N LEU A 62 6.29 2.63 1.98
CA LEU A 62 5.56 2.32 3.20
C LEU A 62 5.38 3.58 4.06
N THR A 63 4.12 3.93 4.33
CA THR A 63 3.76 5.06 5.20
C THR A 63 3.18 4.63 6.53
N SER A 64 2.62 3.43 6.60
CA SER A 64 2.05 2.87 7.83
C SER A 64 1.96 1.36 7.76
N GLY A 65 2.11 0.70 8.90
CA GLY A 65 1.86 -0.73 9.06
C GLY A 65 1.13 -1.01 10.36
N SER A 66 0.19 -1.95 10.34
CA SER A 66 -0.56 -2.37 11.52
C SER A 66 -0.74 -3.87 11.57
N TRP A 67 -0.60 -4.42 12.77
CA TRP A 67 -0.93 -5.80 13.07
C TRP A 67 -2.35 -5.85 13.59
N VAL A 68 -3.18 -6.67 12.96
CA VAL A 68 -4.56 -6.85 13.43
C VAL A 68 -4.75 -8.32 13.84
N ILE A 69 -5.43 -8.49 14.96
CA ILE A 69 -5.72 -9.80 15.56
C ILE A 69 -7.24 -9.90 15.64
N SER A 70 -7.81 -10.81 14.87
CA SER A 70 -9.25 -11.09 14.89
C SER A 70 -9.50 -12.40 15.64
N PRO A 71 -10.09 -12.36 16.84
CA PRO A 71 -10.49 -13.58 17.53
C PRO A 71 -11.71 -14.17 16.81
N ASN A 72 -11.51 -15.29 16.12
CA ASN A 72 -12.60 -16.10 15.61
C ASN A 72 -12.83 -17.31 16.54
N ASN A 73 -14.05 -17.86 16.59
CA ASN A 73 -14.49 -18.85 17.59
C ASN A 73 -13.64 -20.14 17.68
N THR A 74 -12.73 -20.37 16.73
CA THR A 74 -11.89 -21.57 16.64
C THR A 74 -10.37 -21.32 16.53
N LYS A 75 -9.92 -20.12 16.11
CA LYS A 75 -8.51 -19.73 16.02
C LYS A 75 -8.41 -18.20 15.95
N ASN A 76 -7.34 -17.63 16.51
CA ASN A 76 -6.98 -16.24 16.21
C ASN A 76 -6.54 -16.15 14.74
N GLN A 77 -7.10 -15.21 14.00
CA GLN A 77 -6.60 -14.83 12.69
C GLN A 77 -5.68 -13.62 12.85
N TYR A 78 -4.51 -13.70 12.23
CA TYR A 78 -3.49 -12.66 12.22
C TYR A 78 -3.35 -12.18 10.79
N TRP A 79 -3.36 -10.88 10.62
CA TRP A 79 -3.11 -10.24 9.33
C TRP A 79 -2.28 -8.98 9.55
N LEU A 80 -1.46 -8.68 8.56
CA LEU A 80 -0.64 -7.50 8.52
C LEU A 80 -1.21 -6.56 7.46
N GLN A 81 -1.57 -5.35 7.86
CA GLN A 81 -2.05 -4.32 6.95
C GLN A 81 -0.92 -3.30 6.74
N LEU A 82 -0.53 -3.11 5.48
CA LEU A 82 0.53 -2.18 5.09
C LEU A 82 -0.05 -1.13 4.16
N LYS A 83 0.16 0.15 4.48
CA LYS A 83 -0.25 1.29 3.66
C LYS A 83 0.96 1.93 2.98
N PHE A 84 0.86 2.07 1.67
CA PHE A 84 1.89 2.62 0.81
C PHE A 84 1.39 3.91 0.16
N ALA A 85 2.26 4.92 0.08
CA ALA A 85 2.07 6.02 -0.84
C ALA A 85 2.57 5.62 -2.22
N LEU A 86 1.75 5.84 -3.24
CA LEU A 86 2.13 5.60 -4.63
C LEU A 86 2.62 6.90 -5.25
N THR A 87 3.85 6.88 -5.77
CA THR A 87 4.46 8.04 -6.40
C THR A 87 4.97 7.71 -7.79
N ILE A 88 5.02 8.73 -8.64
CA ILE A 88 5.57 8.64 -9.97
C ILE A 88 6.73 9.62 -10.11
N ASN A 89 7.85 9.13 -10.64
CA ASN A 89 8.99 9.96 -10.97
C ASN A 89 8.67 10.84 -12.17
N LEU A 90 8.90 12.13 -12.01
CA LEU A 90 8.73 13.11 -13.08
C LEU A 90 9.96 13.05 -14.00
N PRO A 91 9.76 13.08 -15.34
CA PRO A 91 10.88 13.20 -16.26
C PRO A 91 11.66 14.47 -15.95
N VAL A 92 12.99 14.37 -16.01
CA VAL A 92 13.88 15.52 -15.80
C VAL A 92 13.79 16.41 -17.03
N ASP A 93 13.04 17.49 -16.97
CA ASP A 93 13.18 18.57 -17.95
C ASP A 93 14.55 19.21 -17.77
N SER A 94 15.32 19.29 -18.85
CA SER A 94 16.71 19.77 -18.85
C SER A 94 16.90 21.23 -18.40
N ASP A 95 15.81 21.97 -18.14
CA ASP A 95 15.81 23.39 -17.78
C ASP A 95 15.42 23.68 -16.31
N SER A 96 15.03 22.68 -15.51
CA SER A 96 14.68 22.90 -14.10
C SER A 96 15.86 22.64 -13.16
N LEU A 97 16.45 23.73 -12.62
CA LEU A 97 17.51 23.70 -11.60
C LEU A 97 17.04 23.21 -10.21
N TYR A 98 15.77 22.86 -10.07
CA TYR A 98 15.17 22.34 -8.84
C TYR A 98 14.69 20.92 -9.10
N GLY A 99 15.36 19.94 -8.48
CA GLY A 99 15.00 18.53 -8.59
C GLY A 99 13.51 18.34 -8.32
N HIS A 100 12.79 17.78 -9.30
CA HIS A 100 11.37 17.54 -9.20
C HIS A 100 11.08 16.51 -8.11
N SER A 101 10.21 16.85 -7.16
CA SER A 101 9.71 15.89 -6.18
C SER A 101 8.79 14.87 -6.87
N PRO A 102 8.84 13.57 -6.49
CA PRO A 102 7.92 12.58 -7.00
C PRO A 102 6.45 13.02 -6.84
N ALA A 103 5.64 12.81 -7.87
CA ALA A 103 4.22 13.16 -7.82
C ALA A 103 3.45 12.02 -7.14
N LYS A 104 2.79 12.31 -6.00
CA LYS A 104 1.89 11.35 -5.36
C LYS A 104 0.62 11.18 -6.19
N ILE A 105 0.29 9.95 -6.54
CA ILE A 105 -0.86 9.60 -7.38
C ILE A 105 -1.96 8.86 -6.63
N GLY A 106 -1.67 8.37 -5.43
CA GLY A 106 -2.63 7.62 -4.63
C GLY A 106 -1.99 6.92 -3.45
N ASP A 107 -2.78 6.06 -2.81
CA ASP A 107 -2.35 5.13 -1.78
C ASP A 107 -2.79 3.70 -2.15
N LEU A 108 -1.99 2.72 -1.72
CA LEU A 108 -2.31 1.29 -1.78
C LEU A 108 -2.28 0.74 -0.35
N ILE A 109 -3.30 0.00 0.04
CA ILE A 109 -3.30 -0.79 1.27
C ILE A 109 -3.29 -2.25 0.89
N LEU A 110 -2.26 -2.99 1.33
CA LEU A 110 -2.20 -4.44 1.22
C LEU A 110 -2.53 -5.09 2.56
N ILE A 111 -3.36 -6.13 2.52
CA ILE A 111 -3.67 -6.98 3.67
C ILE A 111 -3.04 -8.34 3.40
N LEU A 112 -2.15 -8.73 4.31
CA LEU A 112 -1.33 -9.93 4.22
C LEU A 112 -1.73 -10.93 5.29
N ASP A 113 -1.69 -12.22 4.98
CA ASP A 113 -1.94 -13.30 5.95
C ASP A 113 -0.70 -13.62 6.83
N GLU A 114 -0.80 -14.68 7.63
CA GLU A 114 0.30 -15.17 8.48
C GLU A 114 1.53 -15.69 7.70
N ASN A 115 1.40 -15.90 6.39
CA ASN A 115 2.45 -16.33 5.47
C ASN A 115 3.01 -15.18 4.61
N ILE A 116 2.55 -13.94 4.83
CA ILE A 116 2.92 -12.76 4.03
C ILE A 116 2.40 -12.87 2.58
N GLU A 117 1.31 -13.60 2.37
CA GLU A 117 0.59 -13.60 1.09
C GLU A 117 -0.49 -12.53 1.07
N VAL A 118 -0.61 -11.79 -0.04
CA VAL A 118 -1.65 -10.77 -0.22
C VAL A 118 -3.00 -11.47 -0.33
N ILE A 119 -3.91 -11.19 0.62
CA ILE A 119 -5.26 -11.75 0.66
C ILE A 119 -6.33 -10.74 0.29
N ASP A 120 -6.03 -9.45 0.43
CA ASP A 120 -6.93 -8.36 0.07
C ASP A 120 -6.14 -7.06 -0.15
N GLU A 121 -6.76 -6.13 -0.87
CA GLU A 121 -6.15 -4.87 -1.25
C GLU A 121 -7.20 -3.75 -1.30
N ASN A 122 -6.77 -2.53 -0.98
CA ASN A 122 -7.61 -1.34 -1.14
C ASN A 122 -6.82 -0.25 -1.85
N TRP A 123 -7.39 0.28 -2.91
CA TRP A 123 -6.78 1.32 -3.74
C TRP A 123 -7.47 2.66 -3.50
N PHE A 124 -6.68 3.72 -3.39
CA PHE A 124 -7.16 5.10 -3.30
C PHE A 124 -6.40 5.93 -4.32
N ILE A 125 -6.89 5.97 -5.55
CA ILE A 125 -6.21 6.57 -6.68
C ILE A 125 -6.83 7.93 -7.00
N ASN A 126 -5.97 8.94 -7.21
CA ASN A 126 -6.40 10.19 -7.81
C ASN A 126 -6.59 9.99 -9.32
N VAL A 127 -7.82 9.66 -9.74
CA VAL A 127 -8.15 9.41 -11.15
C VAL A 127 -7.96 10.64 -12.04
N ASN A 128 -7.98 11.84 -11.46
CA ASN A 128 -7.74 13.11 -12.16
C ASN A 128 -6.25 13.40 -12.40
N SER A 129 -5.36 12.51 -11.92
CA SER A 129 -3.92 12.63 -12.15
C SER A 129 -3.58 12.42 -13.64
N PRO A 130 -2.68 13.22 -14.23
CA PRO A 130 -2.26 13.04 -15.63
C PRO A 130 -1.48 11.73 -15.88
N TYR A 131 -1.11 11.02 -14.82
CA TYR A 131 -0.43 9.73 -14.88
C TYR A 131 -1.37 8.53 -14.77
N ILE A 132 -2.67 8.79 -14.74
CA ILE A 132 -3.72 7.78 -14.66
C ILE A 132 -4.51 7.79 -15.96
N ILE A 133 -4.73 6.59 -16.51
CA ILE A 133 -5.62 6.37 -17.64
C ILE A 133 -6.80 5.57 -17.09
N ALA A 134 -7.95 6.22 -16.97
CA ALA A 134 -9.17 5.63 -16.45
C ALA A 134 -10.11 5.27 -17.60
N THR A 135 -10.48 3.99 -17.70
CA THR A 135 -11.42 3.48 -18.70
C THR A 135 -12.82 3.39 -18.08
N PRO A 136 -13.79 4.21 -18.52
CA PRO A 136 -15.15 4.18 -17.97
C PRO A 136 -15.84 2.84 -18.26
N GLY A 137 -16.71 2.42 -17.34
CA GLY A 137 -17.59 1.24 -17.53
C GLY A 137 -19.05 1.56 -17.85
#